data_AF-A0A7S1D1Q5-F1
#
_entry.id   AF-A0A7S1D1Q5-F1
#
_cell.length_a   1.000
_cell.length_b   1.000
_cell.length_c   1.000
_cell.angle_alpha   90.00
_cell.angle_beta   90.00
_cell.angle_gamma   90.00
#
_symmetry.space_group_name_H-M   'P 1'
#
loop_
_entity.id
_entity.type
_entity.pdbx_description
1 polymer ?
#
loop_
_entity_poly.entity_id
_entity_poly.type
_entity_poly.pdbx_seq_one_letter_code
_entity_poly.pdbx_strand_id
1 'polypeptide(L)'
;SEGRATNAMEACKRFECDADELDQAWGKAKKVVKFGGGFYCGLVSYKEKPDLYVFNAFFMSMRSKFVGEGTSIHCYEVQWEPSKLSWESFRNELLGPTNPADGPEGSIRRTILETYKELGLTSEPNKGDNGVHASASPFEGLAEKTNWLKKKVEDDGFGKALLEGGLSQETIAAWSVDPRVTLPDGSKGSIFDALEDMDVQDCLDKMIELNKLQ
;
A
#
# COMPACT_ATOMS: atom_id res chain seq x y z
N SER A 1 -29.10 -9.69 -13.29
CA SER A 1 -27.66 -9.51 -13.52
C SER A 1 -27.10 -10.80 -14.11
N GLU A 2 -26.06 -10.75 -14.96
CA GLU A 2 -25.48 -11.95 -15.60
C GLU A 2 -24.63 -12.81 -14.65
N GLY A 3 -24.40 -12.37 -13.40
CA GLY A 3 -23.65 -13.13 -12.40
C GLY A 3 -22.16 -13.29 -12.70
N ARG A 4 -21.57 -12.40 -13.51
CA ARG A 4 -20.17 -12.49 -14.01
C ARG A 4 -19.14 -11.69 -13.21
N ALA A 5 -19.58 -10.92 -12.22
CA ALA A 5 -18.69 -10.18 -11.32
C ALA A 5 -18.20 -11.10 -10.19
N THR A 6 -16.89 -11.17 -9.99
CA THR A 6 -16.25 -12.12 -9.06
C THR A 6 -15.02 -11.49 -8.41
N ASN A 7 -14.67 -11.94 -7.21
CA ASN A 7 -13.32 -11.72 -6.67
C ASN A 7 -12.33 -12.74 -7.26
N ALA A 8 -11.03 -12.56 -7.02
CA ALA A 8 -9.99 -13.47 -7.53
C ALA A 8 -10.21 -14.95 -7.15
N MET A 9 -10.62 -15.24 -5.91
CA MET A 9 -10.83 -16.63 -5.46
C MET A 9 -12.00 -17.31 -6.18
N GLU A 10 -13.09 -16.58 -6.41
CA GLU A 10 -14.24 -17.08 -7.15
C GLU A 10 -13.92 -17.24 -8.64
N ALA A 11 -13.15 -16.31 -9.22
CA ALA A 11 -12.67 -16.43 -10.58
C ALA A 11 -11.82 -17.70 -10.78
N CYS A 12 -10.86 -17.98 -9.90
CA CYS A 12 -10.08 -19.23 -9.92
C CYS A 12 -10.99 -20.47 -9.93
N LYS A 13 -12.02 -20.51 -9.08
CA LYS A 13 -12.97 -21.63 -9.02
C LYS A 13 -13.76 -21.80 -10.33
N ARG A 14 -14.24 -20.70 -10.92
CA ARG A 14 -15.07 -20.73 -12.13
C ARG A 14 -14.26 -21.00 -13.40
N PHE A 15 -13.02 -20.50 -13.44
CA PHE A 15 -12.07 -20.75 -14.51
C PHE A 15 -11.34 -22.09 -14.37
N GLU A 16 -11.43 -22.74 -13.21
CA GLU A 16 -10.67 -23.96 -12.88
C GLU A 16 -9.18 -23.72 -13.11
N CYS A 17 -8.68 -22.62 -12.54
CA CYS A 17 -7.29 -22.20 -12.64
C CYS A 17 -6.72 -21.88 -11.25
N ASP A 18 -5.39 -21.88 -11.14
CA ASP A 18 -4.72 -21.38 -9.95
C ASP A 18 -4.57 -19.84 -9.98
N ALA A 19 -3.87 -19.30 -8.97
CA ALA A 19 -3.66 -17.87 -8.83
C ALA A 19 -2.75 -17.30 -9.94
N ASP A 20 -1.70 -18.03 -10.31
CA ASP A 20 -0.70 -17.58 -11.27
C ASP A 20 -1.26 -17.63 -12.70
N GLU A 21 -2.05 -18.66 -13.01
CA GLU A 21 -2.82 -18.73 -14.25
C GLU A 21 -3.83 -17.58 -14.37
N LEU A 22 -4.48 -17.20 -13.26
CA LEU A 22 -5.39 -16.05 -13.23
C LEU A 22 -4.64 -14.73 -13.42
N ASP A 23 -3.48 -14.55 -12.80
CA ASP A 23 -2.65 -13.34 -12.95
C ASP A 23 -2.10 -13.22 -14.39
N GLN A 24 -1.68 -14.33 -14.99
CA GLN A 24 -1.30 -14.37 -16.40
C GLN A 24 -2.47 -14.02 -17.34
N ALA A 25 -3.69 -14.46 -17.01
CA ALA A 25 -4.90 -14.09 -17.76
C ALA A 25 -5.27 -12.62 -17.57
N TRP A 26 -5.08 -12.09 -16.36
CA TRP A 26 -5.24 -10.67 -16.04
C TRP A 26 -4.29 -9.79 -16.84
N GLY A 27 -3.03 -10.19 -17.00
CA GLY A 27 -2.05 -9.48 -17.84
C GLY A 27 -2.45 -9.37 -19.32
N LYS A 28 -3.43 -10.18 -19.76
CA LYS A 28 -4.01 -10.18 -21.12
C LYS A 28 -5.43 -9.62 -21.16
N ALA A 29 -5.94 -9.09 -20.04
CA ALA A 29 -7.32 -8.61 -19.94
C ALA A 29 -7.57 -7.46 -20.94
N LYS A 30 -8.69 -7.56 -21.67
CA LYS A 30 -9.04 -6.59 -22.73
C LYS A 30 -9.37 -5.20 -22.18
N LYS A 31 -9.84 -5.14 -20.94
CA LYS A 31 -10.26 -3.90 -20.27
C LYS A 31 -10.02 -4.04 -18.79
N VAL A 32 -9.29 -3.08 -18.22
CA VAL A 32 -9.10 -2.92 -16.77
C VAL A 32 -9.53 -1.50 -16.39
N VAL A 33 -10.37 -1.40 -15.36
CA VAL A 33 -10.86 -0.13 -14.81
C VAL A 33 -10.34 0.01 -13.37
N LYS A 34 -9.71 1.14 -13.06
CA LYS A 34 -9.31 1.52 -11.70
C LYS A 34 -10.47 2.28 -11.06
N PHE A 35 -10.93 1.82 -9.90
CA PHE A 35 -11.98 2.47 -9.10
C PHE A 35 -11.41 3.32 -7.97
N GLY A 36 -10.20 3.01 -7.51
CA GLY A 36 -9.51 3.71 -6.42
C GLY A 36 -8.10 3.16 -6.21
N GLY A 37 -7.42 3.63 -5.16
CA GLY A 37 -6.13 3.07 -4.73
C GLY A 37 -6.24 1.56 -4.53
N GLY A 38 -5.38 0.78 -5.20
CA GLY A 38 -5.37 -0.68 -5.07
C GLY A 38 -6.63 -1.43 -5.54
N PHE A 39 -7.64 -0.76 -6.12
CA PHE A 39 -8.93 -1.37 -6.45
C PHE A 39 -9.25 -1.29 -7.95
N TYR A 40 -9.24 -2.46 -8.59
CA TYR A 40 -9.35 -2.64 -10.03
C TYR A 40 -10.39 -3.71 -10.38
N CYS A 41 -11.08 -3.56 -11.51
CA CYS A 41 -11.87 -4.61 -12.12
C CYS A 41 -11.45 -4.80 -13.57
N GLY A 42 -11.23 -6.04 -13.98
CA GLY A 42 -10.84 -6.39 -15.34
C GLY A 42 -11.80 -7.38 -15.96
N LEU A 43 -12.05 -7.26 -17.26
CA LEU A 43 -12.71 -8.30 -18.04
C LEU A 43 -11.67 -9.35 -18.45
N VAL A 44 -11.69 -10.48 -17.76
CA VAL A 44 -10.72 -11.57 -17.90
C VAL A 44 -11.33 -12.70 -18.72
N SER A 45 -10.60 -13.15 -19.73
CA SER A 45 -10.90 -14.33 -20.55
C SER A 45 -9.93 -15.45 -20.16
N TYR A 46 -10.41 -16.68 -20.02
CA TYR A 46 -9.55 -17.83 -19.73
C TYR A 46 -10.09 -19.12 -20.37
N LYS A 47 -9.29 -19.75 -21.23
CA LYS A 47 -9.64 -20.94 -22.01
C LYS A 47 -11.00 -20.73 -22.73
N GLU A 48 -11.86 -21.75 -22.76
CA GLU A 48 -13.21 -21.70 -23.37
C GLU A 48 -14.31 -21.31 -22.35
N LYS A 49 -13.94 -20.82 -21.17
CA LYS A 49 -14.89 -20.42 -20.14
C LYS A 49 -15.46 -19.02 -20.44
N PRO A 50 -16.68 -18.69 -19.97
CA PRO A 50 -17.25 -17.36 -20.16
C PRO A 50 -16.40 -16.27 -19.49
N ASP A 51 -16.17 -15.15 -20.18
CA ASP A 51 -15.44 -14.00 -19.64
C ASP A 51 -16.04 -13.52 -18.31
N LEU A 52 -15.19 -13.20 -17.32
CA LEU A 52 -15.60 -12.71 -16.00
C LEU A 52 -15.09 -11.29 -15.75
N TYR A 53 -15.87 -10.51 -15.01
CA TYR A 53 -15.42 -9.25 -14.41
C TYR A 53 -14.77 -9.58 -13.08
N VAL A 54 -13.45 -9.58 -13.03
CA VAL A 54 -12.67 -10.01 -11.87
C VAL A 54 -12.12 -8.79 -11.14
N PHE A 55 -12.42 -8.67 -9.86
CA PHE A 55 -11.82 -7.65 -8.99
C PHE A 55 -10.45 -8.11 -8.48
N ASN A 56 -9.44 -7.28 -8.68
CA ASN A 56 -8.04 -7.50 -8.26
C ASN A 56 -7.55 -8.93 -8.53
N ALA A 57 -7.62 -9.40 -9.79
CA ALA A 57 -7.26 -10.77 -10.16
C ALA A 57 -5.82 -11.17 -9.74
N PHE A 58 -4.91 -10.20 -9.76
CA PHE A 58 -3.50 -10.34 -9.34
C PHE A 58 -3.32 -10.55 -7.82
N PHE A 59 -4.36 -10.33 -6.99
CA PHE A 59 -4.23 -10.25 -5.53
C PHE A 59 -3.65 -11.52 -4.92
N MET A 60 -4.03 -12.70 -5.42
CA MET A 60 -3.59 -13.98 -4.86
C MET A 60 -2.09 -14.22 -5.11
N SER A 61 -1.61 -13.95 -6.34
CA SER A 61 -0.18 -14.02 -6.68
C SER A 61 0.64 -12.91 -6.02
N MET A 62 0.05 -11.73 -5.80
CA MET A 62 0.69 -10.70 -4.98
C MET A 62 0.83 -11.16 -3.53
N ARG A 63 -0.22 -11.72 -2.93
CA ARG A 63 -0.24 -12.17 -1.54
C ARG A 63 0.77 -13.29 -1.28
N SER A 64 0.97 -14.21 -2.21
CA SER A 64 1.91 -15.33 -2.06
C SER A 64 3.36 -14.85 -1.87
N LYS A 65 3.73 -13.67 -2.37
CA LYS A 65 5.05 -13.05 -2.16
C LYS A 65 5.31 -12.69 -0.69
N PHE A 66 4.27 -12.56 0.14
CA PHE A 66 4.37 -12.14 1.54
C PHE A 66 4.14 -13.28 2.54
N VAL A 67 3.43 -14.34 2.13
CA VAL A 67 2.99 -15.42 3.03
C VAL A 67 3.28 -16.82 2.48
N GLY A 68 3.91 -16.90 1.32
CA GLY A 68 4.31 -18.15 0.68
C GLY A 68 5.44 -18.83 1.44
N GLU A 69 5.61 -20.13 1.19
CA GLU A 69 6.71 -20.89 1.76
C GLU A 69 8.06 -20.29 1.34
N GLY A 70 8.99 -20.16 2.28
CA GLY A 70 10.31 -19.57 2.05
C GLY A 70 10.33 -18.04 1.91
N THR A 71 9.19 -17.35 2.07
CA THR A 71 9.12 -15.89 2.08
C THR A 71 9.15 -15.34 3.51
N SER A 72 9.79 -14.19 3.68
CA SER A 72 9.84 -13.47 4.96
C SER A 72 9.75 -11.96 4.72
N ILE A 73 9.17 -11.26 5.69
CA ILE A 73 9.15 -9.80 5.73
C ILE A 73 10.08 -9.36 6.85
N HIS A 74 11.01 -8.48 6.51
CA HIS A 74 11.91 -7.86 7.48
C HIS A 74 11.45 -6.41 7.71
N CYS A 75 10.91 -6.15 8.91
CA CYS A 75 10.45 -4.83 9.30
C CYS A 75 11.55 -4.11 10.08
N TYR A 76 11.79 -2.84 9.75
CA TYR A 76 12.70 -1.97 10.48
C TYR A 76 11.93 -0.73 10.93
N GLU A 77 12.12 -0.34 12.20
CA GLU A 77 11.73 0.99 12.67
C GLU A 77 12.93 1.92 12.45
N VAL A 78 12.73 2.97 11.64
CA VAL A 78 13.75 3.97 11.33
C VAL A 78 13.33 5.32 11.89
N GLN A 79 14.31 6.11 12.34
CA GLN A 79 14.09 7.44 12.89
C GLN A 79 15.17 8.39 12.39
N TRP A 80 14.77 9.65 12.20
CA TRP A 80 15.65 10.75 11.82
C TRP A 80 15.14 12.05 12.45
N GLU A 81 15.96 13.08 12.44
CA GLU A 81 15.52 14.41 12.85
C GLU A 81 14.71 15.06 11.72
N PRO A 82 13.46 15.50 11.97
CA PRO A 82 12.62 16.12 10.93
C PRO A 82 13.27 17.33 10.25
N SER A 83 14.13 18.07 10.97
CA SER A 83 14.87 19.22 10.42
C SER A 83 15.97 18.84 9.43
N LYS A 84 16.32 17.54 9.31
CA LYS A 84 17.37 17.05 8.41
C LYS A 84 16.82 16.38 7.15
N LEU A 85 15.59 15.85 7.22
CA LEU A 85 14.96 15.11 6.13
C LEU A 85 13.44 15.18 6.28
N SER A 86 12.77 15.79 5.31
CA SER A 86 11.30 15.76 5.24
C SER A 86 10.80 14.38 4.86
N TRP A 87 9.52 14.08 5.13
CA TRP A 87 8.90 12.83 4.75
C TRP A 87 8.87 12.65 3.22
N GLU A 88 8.59 13.73 2.49
CA GLU A 88 8.64 13.76 1.02
C GLU A 88 10.03 13.37 0.49
N SER A 89 11.11 13.99 0.99
CA SER A 89 12.48 13.65 0.56
C SER A 89 12.88 12.25 1.02
N PHE A 90 12.43 11.80 2.20
CA PHE A 90 12.62 10.41 2.63
C PHE A 90 12.04 9.43 1.60
N ARG A 91 10.84 9.70 1.08
CA ARG A 91 10.20 8.82 0.09
C ARG A 91 10.75 8.94 -1.31
N ASN A 92 10.96 10.16 -1.79
CA ASN A 92 11.27 10.40 -3.20
C ASN A 92 12.78 10.38 -3.49
N GLU A 93 13.61 10.73 -2.51
CA GLU A 93 15.07 10.82 -2.68
C GLU A 93 15.81 9.68 -1.97
N LEU A 94 15.55 9.45 -0.68
CA LEU A 94 16.26 8.40 0.07
C LEU A 94 15.77 7.00 -0.32
N LEU A 95 14.47 6.76 -0.23
CA LEU A 95 13.85 5.48 -0.62
C LEU A 95 13.82 5.33 -2.14
N GLY A 96 13.43 6.39 -2.84
CA GLY A 96 13.21 6.43 -4.28
C GLY A 96 11.75 6.12 -4.68
N PRO A 97 11.32 6.54 -5.88
CA PRO A 97 9.95 6.36 -6.38
C PRO A 97 9.58 4.87 -6.55
N THR A 98 8.28 4.59 -6.73
CA THR A 98 7.76 3.21 -6.83
C THR A 98 8.41 2.40 -7.95
N ASN A 99 8.75 3.03 -9.08
CA ASN A 99 9.51 2.41 -10.14
C ASN A 99 11.01 2.68 -9.90
N PRO A 100 11.82 1.66 -9.55
CA PRO A 100 13.24 1.85 -9.23
C PRO A 100 14.06 2.52 -10.34
N ALA A 101 13.66 2.33 -11.61
CA ALA A 101 14.34 2.90 -12.76
C ALA A 101 14.26 4.43 -12.81
N ASP A 102 13.23 5.03 -12.21
CA ASP A 102 12.98 6.47 -12.19
C ASP A 102 13.64 7.16 -10.97
N GLY A 103 14.26 6.39 -10.07
CA GLY A 103 14.84 6.90 -8.83
C GLY A 103 16.22 7.53 -9.01
N PRO A 104 16.59 8.49 -8.14
CA PRO A 104 17.92 9.10 -8.17
C PRO A 104 18.99 8.07 -7.83
N GLU A 105 20.20 8.30 -8.36
CA GLU A 105 21.38 7.49 -8.04
C GLU A 105 21.62 7.49 -6.52
N GLY A 106 21.85 6.29 -5.96
CA GLY A 106 22.03 6.11 -4.52
C GLY A 106 20.73 5.98 -3.69
N SER A 107 19.54 6.17 -4.28
CA SER A 107 18.29 5.83 -3.58
C SER A 107 18.17 4.33 -3.36
N ILE A 108 17.53 3.91 -2.25
CA ILE A 108 17.50 2.50 -1.83
C ILE A 108 16.91 1.61 -2.93
N ARG A 109 15.78 1.99 -3.53
CA ARG A 109 15.16 1.21 -4.61
C ARG A 109 16.05 1.14 -5.85
N ARG A 110 16.72 2.25 -6.21
CA ARG A 110 17.65 2.28 -7.35
C ARG A 110 18.86 1.39 -7.09
N THR A 111 19.44 1.43 -5.90
CA THR A 111 20.54 0.55 -5.49
C THR A 111 20.14 -0.92 -5.53
N ILE A 112 18.92 -1.26 -5.08
CA ILE A 112 18.40 -2.63 -5.20
C ILE A 112 18.27 -3.04 -6.68
N LEU A 113 17.76 -2.17 -7.55
CA LEU A 113 17.70 -2.42 -8.99
C LEU A 113 19.09 -2.66 -9.60
N GLU A 114 20.10 -1.89 -9.20
CA GLU A 114 21.45 -1.99 -9.77
C GLU A 114 22.21 -3.22 -9.25
N THR A 115 21.91 -3.68 -8.03
CA THR A 115 22.65 -4.76 -7.35
C THR A 115 21.80 -6.02 -7.12
N TYR A 116 20.62 -6.14 -7.74
CA TYR A 116 19.65 -7.21 -7.43
C TYR A 116 20.23 -8.63 -7.50
N LYS A 117 21.14 -8.89 -8.45
CA LYS A 117 21.80 -10.20 -8.59
C LYS A 117 22.74 -10.50 -7.43
N GLU A 118 23.44 -9.48 -6.94
CA GLU A 118 24.34 -9.59 -5.77
C GLU A 118 23.53 -9.80 -4.49
N LEU A 119 22.33 -9.21 -4.42
CA LEU A 119 21.35 -9.43 -3.36
C LEU A 119 20.65 -10.80 -3.46
N GLY A 120 20.93 -11.60 -4.50
CA GLY A 120 20.35 -12.92 -4.71
C GLY A 120 18.92 -12.92 -5.28
N LEU A 121 18.44 -11.78 -5.79
CA LEU A 121 17.13 -11.69 -6.43
C LEU A 121 17.16 -12.35 -7.81
N THR A 122 16.13 -13.13 -8.12
CA THR A 122 16.02 -13.93 -9.35
C THR A 122 15.49 -13.15 -10.55
N SER A 123 14.92 -11.97 -10.32
CA SER A 123 14.31 -11.13 -11.35
C SER A 123 14.68 -9.67 -11.13
N GLU A 124 14.81 -8.95 -12.24
CA GLU A 124 15.04 -7.50 -12.22
C GLU A 124 13.86 -6.78 -11.54
N PRO A 125 14.14 -5.90 -10.54
CA PRO A 125 13.10 -5.11 -9.89
C PRO A 125 12.28 -4.27 -10.86
N ASN A 126 11.00 -4.12 -10.55
CA ASN A 126 10.06 -3.34 -11.36
C ASN A 126 9.08 -2.59 -10.45
N LYS A 127 8.09 -1.91 -11.01
CA LYS A 127 7.11 -1.13 -10.23
C LYS A 127 6.33 -1.97 -9.21
N GLY A 128 6.05 -3.24 -9.50
CA GLY A 128 5.35 -4.15 -8.60
C GLY A 128 6.28 -4.84 -7.59
N ASP A 129 7.49 -5.20 -8.02
CA ASP A 129 8.52 -5.84 -7.20
C ASP A 129 9.73 -4.89 -7.05
N ASN A 130 9.57 -3.85 -6.25
CA ASN A 130 10.54 -2.75 -6.12
C ASN A 130 11.47 -2.87 -4.89
N GLY A 131 11.50 -4.05 -4.27
CA GLY A 131 12.44 -4.42 -3.21
C GLY A 131 12.09 -3.94 -1.80
N VAL A 132 11.61 -2.70 -1.62
CA VAL A 132 11.35 -2.14 -0.28
C VAL A 132 10.10 -1.25 -0.24
N HIS A 133 9.39 -1.35 0.89
CA HIS A 133 8.26 -0.52 1.28
C HIS A 133 8.66 0.45 2.39
N ALA A 134 8.08 1.65 2.37
CA ALA A 134 8.09 2.56 3.51
C ALA A 134 6.77 3.32 3.59
N SER A 135 6.36 3.69 4.80
CA SER A 135 5.08 4.33 5.07
C SER A 135 4.95 5.69 4.36
N ALA A 136 3.79 5.97 3.78
CA ALA A 136 3.57 7.19 2.99
C ALA A 136 3.41 8.47 3.83
N SER A 137 3.17 8.33 5.14
CA SER A 137 3.03 9.41 6.11
C SER A 137 3.37 8.96 7.53
N PRO A 138 3.56 9.88 8.50
CA PRO A 138 3.68 9.56 9.92
C PRO A 138 2.53 8.70 10.45
N PHE A 139 1.30 8.96 9.99
CA PHE A 139 0.11 8.22 10.40
C PHE A 139 0.11 6.78 9.85
N GLU A 140 0.46 6.59 8.59
CA GLU A 140 0.65 5.24 8.05
C GLU A 140 1.79 4.50 8.76
N GLY A 141 2.86 5.22 9.14
CA GLY A 141 3.92 4.65 9.96
C GLY A 141 3.42 4.12 11.30
N LEU A 142 2.51 4.85 11.97
CA LEU A 142 1.84 4.37 13.18
C LEU A 142 0.96 3.14 12.89
N ALA A 143 0.11 3.21 11.87
CA ALA A 143 -0.77 2.10 11.47
C ALA A 143 0.05 0.82 11.19
N GLU A 144 1.14 0.94 10.46
CA GLU A 144 2.03 -0.18 10.14
C GLU A 144 2.76 -0.72 11.36
N LYS A 145 3.29 0.15 12.25
CA LYS A 145 3.89 -0.29 13.52
C LYS A 145 2.90 -1.07 14.39
N THR A 146 1.65 -0.63 14.47
CA THR A 146 0.62 -1.35 15.24
C THR A 146 0.28 -2.71 14.60
N ASN A 147 0.22 -2.76 13.26
CA ASN A 147 -0.11 -3.98 12.53
C ASN A 147 1.01 -5.03 12.56
N TRP A 148 2.23 -4.62 12.22
CA TRP A 148 3.38 -5.51 12.03
C TRP A 148 4.16 -5.78 13.32
N LEU A 149 4.34 -4.77 14.16
CA LEU A 149 5.16 -4.88 15.38
C LEU A 149 4.34 -5.03 16.65
N LYS A 150 3.00 -4.97 16.56
CA LYS A 150 2.07 -4.99 17.71
C LYS A 150 2.37 -3.89 18.72
N LYS A 151 3.00 -2.79 18.28
CA LYS A 151 3.23 -1.60 19.09
C LYS A 151 1.88 -0.99 19.45
N LYS A 152 1.70 -0.57 20.69
CA LYS A 152 0.48 0.14 21.10
C LYS A 152 0.58 1.61 20.71
N VAL A 153 -0.57 2.22 20.43
CA VAL A 153 -0.65 3.63 20.04
C VAL A 153 -0.07 4.52 21.14
N GLU A 154 -0.41 4.23 22.40
CA GLU A 154 0.06 4.95 23.57
C GLU A 154 1.55 4.74 23.87
N ASP A 155 2.23 3.78 23.23
CA ASP A 155 3.67 3.57 23.38
C ASP A 155 4.48 4.26 22.26
N ASP A 156 3.79 4.81 21.25
CA ASP A 156 4.40 5.50 20.12
C ASP A 156 4.39 7.02 20.29
N GLY A 157 5.47 7.70 19.90
CA GLY A 157 5.56 9.16 20.04
C GLY A 157 4.48 9.90 19.25
N PHE A 158 4.22 9.49 18.00
CA PHE A 158 3.17 10.10 17.18
C PHE A 158 1.77 9.70 17.67
N GLY A 159 1.60 8.43 18.07
CA GLY A 159 0.36 7.94 18.66
C GLY A 159 -0.05 8.68 19.93
N LYS A 160 0.88 8.95 20.85
CA LYS A 160 0.66 9.79 22.03
C LYS A 160 0.20 11.20 21.65
N ALA A 161 0.87 11.83 20.70
CA ALA A 161 0.52 13.18 20.26
C ALA A 161 -0.90 13.25 19.67
N LEU A 162 -1.34 12.22 18.93
CA LEU A 162 -2.72 12.13 18.43
C LEU A 162 -3.74 12.02 19.58
N LEU A 163 -3.46 11.20 20.58
CA LEU A 163 -4.32 11.05 21.76
C LEU A 163 -4.43 12.37 22.55
N GLU A 164 -3.30 13.05 22.76
CA GLU A 164 -3.25 14.38 23.39
C GLU A 164 -3.97 15.45 22.54
N GLY A 165 -3.93 15.29 21.21
CA GLY A 165 -4.68 16.10 20.24
C GLY A 165 -6.20 15.84 20.22
N GLY A 166 -6.70 14.89 21.02
CA GLY A 166 -8.12 14.61 21.20
C GLY A 166 -8.69 13.54 20.27
N LEU A 167 -7.85 12.80 19.55
CA LEU A 167 -8.29 11.59 18.85
C LEU A 167 -8.45 10.44 19.85
N SER A 168 -9.50 9.64 19.71
CA SER A 168 -9.65 8.43 20.51
C SER A 168 -8.88 7.26 19.89
N GLN A 169 -8.60 6.22 20.69
CA GLN A 169 -7.99 4.99 20.17
C GLN A 169 -8.86 4.34 19.10
N GLU A 170 -10.20 4.42 19.23
CA GLU A 170 -11.14 3.90 18.26
C GLU A 170 -11.06 4.64 16.93
N THR A 171 -10.97 5.98 16.94
CA THR A 171 -10.78 6.77 15.71
C THR A 171 -9.46 6.43 15.03
N ILE A 172 -8.35 6.35 15.79
CA ILE A 172 -7.03 6.00 15.26
C ILE A 172 -7.06 4.61 14.61
N ALA A 173 -7.67 3.63 15.28
CA ALA A 173 -7.81 2.27 14.75
C ALA A 173 -8.71 2.23 13.50
N ALA A 174 -9.83 2.95 13.50
CA ALA A 174 -10.73 3.03 12.36
C ALA A 174 -10.08 3.71 11.15
N TRP A 175 -9.21 4.69 11.38
CA TRP A 175 -8.50 5.40 10.31
C TRP A 175 -7.26 4.65 9.80
N SER A 176 -6.72 3.72 10.59
CA SER A 176 -5.57 2.88 10.20
C SER A 176 -5.86 1.88 9.08
N VAL A 177 -7.11 1.80 8.60
CA VAL A 177 -7.54 0.96 7.47
C VAL A 177 -7.99 1.77 6.25
N ASP A 178 -7.55 3.04 6.19
CA ASP A 178 -7.82 3.98 5.10
C ASP A 178 -9.31 4.20 4.75
N PRO A 179 -10.17 4.57 5.72
CA PRO A 179 -11.55 4.91 5.44
C PRO A 179 -11.66 6.22 4.65
N ARG A 180 -12.85 6.44 4.06
CA ARG A 180 -13.19 7.74 3.50
C ARG A 180 -13.71 8.69 4.58
N VAL A 181 -12.97 9.77 4.84
CA VAL A 181 -13.29 10.80 5.85
C VAL A 181 -13.82 12.08 5.22
N THR A 182 -14.50 12.94 5.99
CA THR A 182 -14.84 14.30 5.53
C THR A 182 -13.57 15.15 5.44
N LEU A 183 -13.31 15.72 4.26
CA LEU A 183 -12.21 16.66 4.01
C LEU A 183 -12.67 18.11 4.24
N PRO A 184 -11.76 19.10 4.35
CA PRO A 184 -12.12 20.49 4.63
C PRO A 184 -13.04 21.15 3.58
N ASP A 185 -13.02 20.66 2.34
CA ASP A 185 -13.90 21.12 1.27
C ASP A 185 -15.31 20.47 1.31
N GLY A 186 -15.57 19.64 2.32
CA GLY A 186 -16.82 18.89 2.50
C GLY A 186 -16.91 17.60 1.66
N SER A 187 -15.93 17.33 0.80
CA SER A 187 -15.87 16.08 0.04
C SER A 187 -15.48 14.90 0.94
N LYS A 188 -15.65 13.68 0.43
CA LYS A 188 -15.15 12.46 1.08
C LYS A 188 -13.89 11.98 0.37
N GLY A 189 -12.80 11.74 1.08
CA GLY A 189 -11.54 11.26 0.52
C GLY A 189 -10.85 10.24 1.42
N SER A 190 -9.87 9.51 0.87
CA SER A 190 -9.00 8.62 1.65
C SER A 190 -8.22 9.44 2.68
N ILE A 191 -8.10 8.91 3.90
CA ILE A 191 -7.30 9.56 4.94
C ILE A 191 -5.81 9.42 4.64
N PHE A 192 -5.36 8.31 4.04
CA PHE A 192 -3.95 8.13 3.66
C PHE A 192 -3.57 9.08 2.53
N ASP A 193 -4.38 9.17 1.47
CA ASP A 193 -4.16 10.12 0.37
C ASP A 193 -4.10 11.57 0.88
N ALA A 194 -4.88 11.91 1.91
CA ALA A 194 -4.94 13.27 2.47
C ALA A 194 -3.72 13.63 3.34
N LEU A 195 -2.89 12.65 3.72
CA LEU A 195 -1.74 12.81 4.61
C LEU A 195 -0.41 12.47 3.92
N GLU A 196 -0.46 12.04 2.66
CA GLU A 196 0.70 11.61 1.89
C GLU A 196 1.79 12.69 1.88
N ASP A 197 3.04 12.26 2.12
CA ASP A 197 4.25 13.09 2.11
C ASP A 197 4.31 14.21 3.17
N MET A 198 3.32 14.31 4.07
CA MET A 198 3.32 15.31 5.14
C MET A 198 4.39 15.02 6.20
N ASP A 199 5.05 16.09 6.66
CA ASP A 199 5.91 16.03 7.83
C ASP A 199 5.12 15.83 9.13
N VAL A 200 5.81 15.41 10.18
CA VAL A 200 5.23 14.97 11.46
C VAL A 200 4.24 15.99 12.04
N GLN A 201 4.60 17.28 12.09
CA GLN A 201 3.73 18.29 12.68
C GLN A 201 2.51 18.59 11.80
N ASP A 202 2.70 18.74 10.49
CA ASP A 202 1.61 19.02 9.56
C ASP A 202 0.61 17.85 9.50
N CYS A 203 1.12 16.60 9.53
CA CYS A 203 0.30 15.40 9.61
C CYS A 203 -0.53 15.36 10.90
N LEU A 204 0.07 15.70 12.05
CA LEU A 204 -0.63 15.77 13.34
C LEU A 204 -1.74 16.84 13.30
N ASP A 205 -1.42 18.05 12.86
CA ASP A 205 -2.36 19.16 12.81
C ASP A 205 -3.52 18.83 11.87
N LYS A 206 -3.22 18.19 10.73
CA LYS A 206 -4.24 17.73 9.77
C LYS A 206 -5.17 16.67 10.35
N MET A 207 -4.62 15.69 11.07
CA MET A 207 -5.41 14.66 11.74
C MET A 207 -6.36 15.25 12.79
N ILE A 208 -5.90 16.23 13.56
CA ILE A 208 -6.70 16.94 14.55
C ILE A 208 -7.80 17.78 13.87
N GLU A 209 -7.49 18.46 12.77
CA GLU A 209 -8.48 19.18 11.95
C GLU A 209 -9.56 18.23 11.46
N LEU A 210 -9.17 17.14 10.79
CA LEU A 210 -10.11 16.15 10.24
C LEU A 210 -10.99 15.54 11.33
N ASN A 211 -10.45 15.27 12.52
CA ASN A 211 -11.22 14.69 13.62
C ASN A 211 -12.37 15.61 14.07
N LYS A 212 -12.19 16.93 13.98
CA LYS A 212 -13.23 17.93 14.32
C LYS A 212 -14.33 18.04 13.25
N LEU A 213 -14.10 17.50 12.05
CA LEU A 213 -15.03 17.54 10.91
C LEU A 213 -15.90 16.28 10.81
N GLN A 214 -15.67 15.28 11.67
CA GLN A 214 -16.43 14.02 11.63
C GLN A 214 -17.77 14.13 12.35
#